data_AF-A0A8S3FSF1-F1
#
_entry.id   AF-A0A8S3FSF1-F1
#
_cell.length_a   1.000
_cell.length_b   1.000
_cell.length_c   1.000
_cell.angle_alpha   90.00
_cell.angle_beta   90.00
_cell.angle_gamma   90.00
#
_symmetry.space_group_name_H-M   'P 1'
#
loop_
_entity.id
_entity.type
_entity.pdbx_description
1 polymer ?
#
loop_
_entity_poly.entity_id
_entity_poly.type
_entity_poly.pdbx_seq_one_letter_code
_entity_poly.pdbx_strand_id
1 'polypeptide(L)'
;MHKIAYFYFLIKSTAAHANSHMDVDKELFLWSVITGQRDLNFLFWARGKNKICAALIAVIVYRHLAHKNNDVRYNQSANEFENLAVEILDRFYQINARACTKAIIRQIPAYGNATWLELAIKAEAKQFIAQRAVQDVINNIWFGFIDQRENQMTIIFSTVMLWYSGFLRYHDELVKTNDQST
;
A
#
# COMPACT_ATOMS: atom_id res chain seq x y z
N MET A 1 23.81 -8.47 -0.43
CA MET A 1 24.52 -7.17 -0.41
C MET A 1 24.10 -6.32 -1.61
N HIS A 2 24.23 -6.82 -2.85
CA HIS A 2 23.87 -6.06 -4.05
C HIS A 2 22.42 -5.55 -4.10
N LYS A 3 21.39 -6.35 -3.78
CA LYS A 3 19.98 -5.87 -3.86
C LYS A 3 19.64 -4.74 -2.88
N ILE A 4 20.22 -4.75 -1.67
CA ILE A 4 20.05 -3.68 -0.68
C ILE A 4 20.84 -2.43 -1.10
N ALA A 5 22.04 -2.61 -1.65
CA ALA A 5 22.83 -1.52 -2.24
C ALA A 5 22.16 -0.90 -3.47
N TYR A 6 21.48 -1.71 -4.30
CA TYR A 6 20.66 -1.24 -5.42
C TYR A 6 19.44 -0.47 -4.94
N PHE A 7 18.76 -0.92 -3.88
CA PHE A 7 17.64 -0.20 -3.29
C PHE A 7 18.08 1.13 -2.67
N TYR A 8 19.23 1.13 -1.97
CA TYR A 8 19.89 2.34 -1.48
C TYR A 8 20.32 3.27 -2.63
N PHE A 9 20.87 2.73 -3.71
CA PHE A 9 21.27 3.50 -4.90
C PHE A 9 20.06 4.05 -5.67
N LEU A 10 18.94 3.32 -5.74
CA LEU A 10 17.69 3.79 -6.35
C LEU A 10 17.04 4.90 -5.51
N ILE A 11 17.02 4.76 -4.18
CA ILE A 11 16.55 5.80 -3.26
C ILE A 11 17.48 7.02 -3.33
N LYS A 12 18.80 6.84 -3.38
CA LYS A 12 19.78 7.94 -3.47
C LYS A 12 19.74 8.67 -4.81
N SER A 13 19.55 7.94 -5.92
CA SER A 13 19.42 8.49 -7.28
C SER A 13 18.14 9.30 -7.45
N THR A 14 17.04 8.89 -6.81
CA THR A 14 15.77 9.65 -6.84
C THR A 14 15.72 10.79 -5.82
N ALA A 15 16.52 10.74 -4.74
CA ALA A 15 16.61 11.79 -3.73
C ALA A 15 17.55 12.96 -4.11
N ALA A 16 18.45 12.77 -5.08
CA ALA A 16 19.42 13.79 -5.50
C ALA A 16 18.78 15.10 -6.04
N HIS A 17 17.47 15.11 -6.31
CA HIS A 17 16.76 16.24 -6.89
C HIS A 17 15.90 17.08 -5.91
N ALA A 18 15.82 16.76 -4.62
CA ALA A 18 14.92 17.47 -3.69
C ALA A 18 15.46 17.69 -2.25
N ASN A 19 16.06 18.87 -2.02
CA ASN A 19 16.30 19.53 -0.71
C ASN A 19 17.19 18.83 0.35
N SER A 20 18.45 19.25 0.38
CA SER A 20 19.61 18.75 1.14
C SER A 20 19.53 18.61 2.66
N HIS A 21 18.56 19.24 3.36
CA HIS A 21 18.54 19.22 4.83
C HIS A 21 17.57 18.18 5.43
N MET A 22 16.68 17.59 4.62
CA MET A 22 15.63 16.67 5.10
C MET A 22 16.00 15.19 4.96
N ASP A 23 17.12 14.89 4.31
CA ASP A 23 17.55 13.52 4.01
C ASP A 23 18.58 12.98 5.00
N VAL A 24 19.34 13.84 5.69
CA VAL A 24 20.35 13.41 6.68
C VAL A 24 19.73 12.55 7.78
N ASP A 25 18.59 12.99 8.34
CA ASP A 25 17.89 12.25 9.40
C ASP A 25 17.36 10.89 8.89
N LYS A 26 16.96 10.80 7.61
CA LYS A 26 16.48 9.55 7.00
C LYS A 26 17.62 8.59 6.67
N GLU A 27 18.73 9.11 6.15
CA GLU A 27 19.93 8.32 5.85
C GLU A 27 20.53 7.76 7.13
N LEU A 28 20.58 8.57 8.18
CA LEU A 28 21.07 8.15 9.49
C LEU A 28 20.13 7.15 10.17
N PHE A 29 18.81 7.33 10.02
CA PHE A 29 17.83 6.32 10.40
C PHE A 29 18.06 4.99 9.67
N LEU A 30 18.17 5.02 8.34
CA LEU A 30 18.40 3.81 7.54
C LEU A 30 19.72 3.11 7.92
N TRP A 31 20.78 3.90 8.15
CA TRP A 31 22.04 3.38 8.65
C TRP A 31 21.87 2.67 9.99
N SER A 32 21.18 3.31 10.95
CA SER A 32 20.93 2.72 12.29
C SER A 32 20.10 1.44 12.24
N VAL A 33 19.16 1.33 11.29
CA VAL A 33 18.35 0.13 11.06
C VAL A 33 19.23 -1.02 10.53
N ILE A 34 20.11 -0.72 9.57
CA ILE A 34 21.02 -1.72 8.97
C ILE A 34 22.07 -2.19 9.97
N THR A 35 22.58 -1.29 10.82
CA THR A 35 23.57 -1.64 11.86
C THR A 35 22.95 -2.33 13.08
N GLY A 36 21.62 -2.34 13.20
CA GLY A 36 20.91 -3.04 14.28
C GLY A 36 20.96 -2.35 15.64
N GLN A 37 21.30 -1.06 15.69
CA GLN A 37 21.34 -0.27 16.92
C GLN A 37 19.94 0.22 17.29
N ARG A 38 19.28 -0.48 18.23
CA ARG A 38 17.89 -0.22 18.64
C ARG A 38 17.69 1.21 19.17
N ASP A 39 18.46 1.68 20.13
CA ASP A 39 18.18 2.99 20.74
C ASP A 39 18.30 4.16 19.74
N LEU A 40 19.25 4.07 18.81
CA LEU A 40 19.46 5.07 17.77
C LEU A 40 18.38 5.03 16.69
N ASN A 41 17.93 3.84 16.29
CA ASN A 41 16.87 3.73 15.28
C ASN A 41 15.56 4.37 15.78
N PHE A 42 15.23 4.23 17.06
CA PHE A 42 14.05 4.82 17.68
C PHE A 42 14.16 6.34 17.78
N LEU A 43 15.35 6.86 18.12
CA LEU A 43 15.61 8.30 18.22
C LEU A 43 15.41 8.98 16.86
N PHE A 44 16.03 8.47 15.80
CA PHE A 44 15.90 9.05 14.46
C PHE A 44 14.50 8.86 13.89
N TRP A 45 13.84 7.74 14.18
CA TRP A 45 12.45 7.53 13.82
C TRP A 45 11.51 8.56 14.47
N ALA A 46 11.70 8.86 15.76
CA ALA A 46 10.87 9.82 16.49
C ALA A 46 11.00 11.25 15.94
N ARG A 47 12.20 11.61 15.44
CA ARG A 47 12.51 12.90 14.82
C ARG A 47 12.01 13.02 13.38
N GLY A 48 11.81 11.90 12.68
CA GLY A 48 11.39 11.86 11.28
C GLY A 48 9.99 12.44 11.04
N LYS A 49 9.82 13.17 9.92
CA LYS A 49 8.54 13.79 9.52
C LYS A 49 7.44 12.77 9.18
N ASN A 50 7.82 11.58 8.67
CA ASN A 50 6.91 10.55 8.20
C ASN A 50 7.15 9.24 8.94
N LYS A 51 6.63 9.14 10.17
CA LYS A 51 6.89 8.00 11.09
C LYS A 51 6.37 6.67 10.55
N ILE A 52 5.18 6.66 9.93
CA ILE A 52 4.58 5.45 9.35
C ILE A 52 5.44 4.90 8.20
N CYS A 53 5.85 5.75 7.26
CA CYS A 53 6.73 5.33 6.16
C CYS A 53 8.08 4.80 6.67
N ALA A 54 8.69 5.53 7.61
CA ALA A 54 9.97 5.14 8.18
C ALA A 54 9.87 3.78 8.89
N ALA A 55 8.79 3.54 9.64
CA ALA A 55 8.53 2.24 10.26
C ALA A 55 8.37 1.12 9.22
N LEU A 56 7.53 1.31 8.18
CA LEU A 56 7.34 0.32 7.11
C LEU A 56 8.64 0.01 6.37
N ILE A 57 9.50 1.00 6.13
CA ILE A 57 10.82 0.79 5.51
C ILE A 57 11.73 0.00 6.44
N ALA A 58 11.72 0.28 7.74
CA ALA A 58 12.47 -0.53 8.70
C ALA A 58 12.00 -1.99 8.69
N VAL A 59 10.68 -2.24 8.60
CA VAL A 59 10.13 -3.60 8.45
C VAL A 59 10.66 -4.28 7.19
N ILE A 60 10.67 -3.60 6.04
CA ILE A 60 11.22 -4.16 4.78
C ILE A 60 12.68 -4.58 4.98
N VAL A 61 13.50 -3.69 5.55
CA VAL A 61 14.93 -3.94 5.75
C VAL A 61 15.15 -5.07 6.74
N TYR A 62 14.45 -5.08 7.88
CA TYR A 62 14.58 -6.14 8.88
C TYR A 62 14.14 -7.49 8.37
N ARG A 63 13.05 -7.58 7.60
CA ARG A 63 12.63 -8.85 6.99
C ARG A 63 13.64 -9.35 5.95
N HIS A 64 14.24 -8.45 5.17
CA HIS A 64 15.33 -8.81 4.26
C HIS A 64 16.57 -9.30 5.01
N LEU A 65 16.92 -8.67 6.14
CA LEU A 65 18.03 -9.09 6.99
C LEU A 65 17.74 -10.43 7.69
N ALA A 66 16.50 -10.64 8.15
CA ALA A 66 16.05 -11.89 8.73
C ALA A 66 16.15 -13.05 7.73
N HIS A 67 15.67 -12.85 6.49
CA HIS A 67 15.79 -13.86 5.43
C HIS A 67 17.25 -14.16 5.08
N LYS A 68 18.13 -13.16 5.10
CA LYS A 68 19.54 -13.34 4.72
C LYS A 68 20.36 -14.02 5.82
N ASN A 69 20.13 -13.64 7.08
CA ASN A 69 20.95 -14.08 8.22
C ASN A 69 20.29 -15.22 9.01
N ASN A 70 19.04 -15.58 8.67
CA ASN A 70 18.20 -16.57 9.36
C ASN A 70 18.11 -16.35 10.88
N ASP A 71 18.15 -15.09 11.31
CA ASP A 71 18.16 -14.66 12.71
C ASP A 71 16.78 -14.10 13.11
N VAL A 72 16.21 -14.73 14.15
CA VAL A 72 14.88 -14.44 14.69
C VAL A 72 14.80 -13.03 15.31
N ARG A 73 15.93 -12.47 15.77
CA ARG A 73 15.96 -11.13 16.38
C ARG A 73 15.52 -10.03 15.41
N TYR A 74 15.85 -10.17 14.13
CA TYR A 74 15.41 -9.23 13.11
C TYR A 74 13.90 -9.33 12.85
N ASN A 75 13.32 -10.53 12.91
CA ASN A 75 11.86 -10.70 12.81
C ASN A 75 11.14 -10.07 14.00
N GLN A 76 11.68 -10.19 15.21
CA GLN A 76 11.11 -9.53 16.39
C GLN A 76 11.10 -8.01 16.23
N SER A 77 12.23 -7.41 15.80
CA SER A 77 12.27 -5.96 15.56
C SER A 77 11.42 -5.51 14.38
N ALA A 78 11.28 -6.32 13.33
CA ALA A 78 10.31 -6.05 12.27
C ALA A 78 8.88 -5.97 12.83
N ASN A 79 8.49 -6.92 13.69
CA ASN A 79 7.16 -6.91 14.31
C ASN A 79 6.96 -5.72 15.26
N GLU A 80 7.99 -5.32 16.01
CA GLU A 80 7.95 -4.11 16.86
C GLU A 80 7.66 -2.85 16.02
N PHE A 81 8.37 -2.66 14.91
CA PHE A 81 8.12 -1.52 14.02
C PHE A 81 6.77 -1.58 13.30
N GLU A 82 6.30 -2.78 12.95
CA GLU A 82 4.97 -2.97 12.38
C GLU A 82 3.88 -2.55 13.38
N ASN A 83 3.98 -2.98 14.65
CA ASN A 83 3.04 -2.60 15.70
C ASN A 83 3.01 -1.08 15.92
N LEU A 84 4.17 -0.43 15.93
CA LEU A 84 4.24 1.04 16.05
C LEU A 84 3.56 1.75 14.88
N ALA A 85 3.72 1.23 13.66
CA ALA A 85 3.05 1.78 12.49
C ALA A 85 1.52 1.65 12.61
N VAL A 86 1.03 0.48 13.07
CA VAL A 86 -0.40 0.22 13.33
C VAL A 86 -0.96 1.17 14.39
N GLU A 87 -0.27 1.32 15.51
CA GLU A 87 -0.72 2.21 16.60
C GLU A 87 -0.81 3.68 16.17
N ILE A 88 0.19 4.17 15.42
CA ILE A 88 0.18 5.55 14.93
C ILE A 88 -0.95 5.73 13.93
N LEU A 89 -1.14 4.76 13.02
CA LEU A 89 -2.22 4.81 12.06
C LEU A 89 -3.59 4.78 12.77
N ASP A 90 -3.72 4.02 13.85
CA ASP A 90 -4.98 3.90 14.59
C ASP A 90 -5.32 5.21 15.29
N ARG A 91 -4.35 5.77 16.03
CA ARG A 91 -4.49 7.11 16.62
C ARG A 91 -4.80 8.17 15.57
N PHE A 92 -4.14 8.13 14.41
CA PHE A 92 -4.39 9.10 13.36
C PHE A 92 -5.80 8.96 12.75
N TYR A 93 -6.27 7.72 12.58
CA TYR A 93 -7.62 7.44 12.09
C TYR A 93 -8.70 7.87 13.10
N GLN A 94 -8.49 7.61 14.39
CA GLN A 94 -9.40 8.05 15.46
C GLN A 94 -9.52 9.58 15.52
N ILE A 95 -8.43 10.31 15.30
CA ILE A 95 -8.42 11.77 15.30
C ILE A 95 -9.11 12.32 14.04
N ASN A 96 -8.75 11.82 12.85
CA ASN A 96 -9.24 12.33 11.59
C ASN A 96 -9.28 11.24 10.50
N ALA A 97 -10.37 10.47 10.45
CA ALA A 97 -10.55 9.40 9.46
C ALA A 97 -10.38 9.89 8.00
N ARG A 98 -11.03 11.00 7.62
CA ARG A 98 -10.95 11.54 6.24
C ARG A 98 -9.54 11.94 5.83
N ALA A 99 -8.80 12.59 6.72
CA ALA A 99 -7.42 12.98 6.46
C ALA A 99 -6.50 11.76 6.39
N CYS A 100 -6.76 10.75 7.22
CA CYS A 100 -6.06 9.47 7.23
C CYS A 100 -6.22 8.71 5.92
N THR A 101 -7.45 8.51 5.44
CA THR A 101 -7.75 7.89 4.14
C THR A 101 -7.01 8.59 3.01
N LYS A 102 -7.01 9.93 2.99
CA LYS A 102 -6.28 10.72 1.98
C LYS A 102 -4.77 10.56 2.09
N ALA A 103 -4.22 10.45 3.30
CA ALA A 103 -2.78 10.27 3.52
C ALA A 103 -2.31 8.88 3.08
N ILE A 104 -3.11 7.83 3.29
CA ILE A 104 -2.80 6.45 2.90
C ILE A 104 -2.57 6.32 1.38
N ILE A 105 -3.41 6.97 0.59
CA ILE A 105 -3.37 6.93 -0.89
C ILE A 105 -2.44 7.99 -1.50
N ARG A 106 -1.96 8.95 -0.70
CA ARG A 106 -1.11 10.04 -1.20
C ARG A 106 0.30 9.52 -1.46
N GLN A 107 0.86 9.88 -2.61
CA GLN A 107 2.26 9.63 -2.94
C GLN A 107 3.19 10.52 -2.11
N ILE A 108 4.28 9.94 -1.62
CA ILE A 108 5.25 10.64 -0.77
C ILE A 108 6.57 10.77 -1.53
N PRO A 109 6.92 12.00 -2.00
CA PRO A 109 8.13 12.22 -2.78
C PRO A 109 9.41 11.81 -2.06
N ALA A 110 9.41 11.98 -0.74
CA ALA A 110 10.51 11.62 0.15
C ALA A 110 10.87 10.12 0.16
N TYR A 111 10.01 9.24 -0.38
CA TYR A 111 10.22 7.79 -0.45
C TYR A 111 9.97 7.24 -1.87
N GLY A 112 10.35 8.01 -2.90
CA GLY A 112 10.25 7.58 -4.29
C GLY A 112 8.82 7.59 -4.83
N ASN A 113 8.01 8.57 -4.40
CA ASN A 113 6.59 8.70 -4.75
C ASN A 113 5.71 7.49 -4.37
N ALA A 114 6.18 6.62 -3.46
CA ALA A 114 5.40 5.49 -2.98
C ALA A 114 4.25 5.93 -2.06
N THR A 115 3.16 5.18 -2.06
CA THR A 115 2.06 5.33 -1.11
C THR A 115 2.31 4.49 0.16
N TRP A 116 1.59 4.77 1.25
CA TRP A 116 1.68 3.94 2.47
C TRP A 116 1.25 2.50 2.19
N LEU A 117 0.24 2.31 1.34
CA LEU A 117 -0.26 0.99 0.97
C LEU A 117 0.78 0.20 0.16
N GLU A 118 1.43 0.81 -0.83
CA GLU A 118 2.49 0.17 -1.61
C GLU A 118 3.68 -0.25 -0.74
N LEU A 119 4.06 0.60 0.22
CA LEU A 119 5.11 0.29 1.18
C LEU A 119 4.70 -0.87 2.11
N ALA A 120 3.45 -0.89 2.58
CA ALA A 120 2.95 -1.97 3.43
C ALA A 120 2.91 -3.32 2.70
N ILE A 121 2.52 -3.32 1.42
CA ILE A 121 2.54 -4.53 0.58
C ILE A 121 3.97 -5.01 0.37
N LYS A 122 4.91 -4.11 0.05
CA LYS A 122 6.35 -4.45 -0.08
C LYS A 122 6.96 -4.94 1.23
N ALA A 123 6.48 -4.43 2.36
CA ALA A 123 6.87 -4.85 3.70
C ALA A 123 6.25 -6.18 4.12
N GLU A 124 5.26 -6.69 3.37
CA GLU A 124 4.39 -7.80 3.78
C GLU A 124 3.77 -7.58 5.17
N ALA A 125 3.51 -6.33 5.54
CA ALA A 125 3.01 -5.92 6.85
C ALA A 125 1.52 -6.25 7.00
N LYS A 126 1.21 -7.53 7.25
CA LYS A 126 -0.15 -8.07 7.31
C LYS A 126 -1.01 -7.38 8.37
N GLN A 127 -0.45 -7.01 9.52
CA GLN A 127 -1.20 -6.36 10.58
C GLN A 127 -1.59 -4.94 10.19
N PHE A 128 -0.68 -4.24 9.49
CA PHE A 128 -0.95 -2.91 8.95
C PHE A 128 -2.06 -2.94 7.88
N ILE A 129 -2.03 -3.93 6.98
CA ILE A 129 -3.06 -4.07 5.94
C ILE A 129 -4.41 -4.45 6.55
N ALA A 130 -4.43 -5.29 7.58
CA ALA A 130 -5.66 -5.70 8.27
C ALA A 130 -6.33 -4.58 9.07
N GLN A 131 -5.67 -3.43 9.24
CA GLN A 131 -6.21 -2.31 9.98
C GLN A 131 -7.46 -1.72 9.32
N ARG A 132 -8.46 -1.37 10.13
CA ARG A 132 -9.73 -0.81 9.67
C ARG A 132 -9.58 0.40 8.75
N ALA A 133 -8.66 1.31 9.07
CA ALA A 133 -8.35 2.48 8.25
C ALA A 133 -7.94 2.12 6.82
N VAL A 134 -7.15 1.05 6.65
CA VAL A 134 -6.68 0.57 5.34
C VAL A 134 -7.79 -0.20 4.63
N GLN A 135 -8.55 -1.02 5.35
CA GLN A 135 -9.69 -1.74 4.80
C GLN A 135 -10.76 -0.78 4.27
N ASP A 136 -11.08 0.29 5.00
CA ASP A 136 -12.01 1.33 4.53
C ASP A 136 -11.52 2.00 3.24
N VAL A 137 -10.21 2.27 3.13
CA VAL A 137 -9.61 2.81 1.90
C VAL A 137 -9.75 1.82 0.74
N ILE A 138 -9.38 0.55 0.95
CA ILE A 138 -9.47 -0.49 -0.08
C ILE A 138 -10.92 -0.69 -0.52
N ASN A 139 -11.84 -0.69 0.45
CA ASN A 139 -13.28 -0.78 0.22
C ASN A 139 -13.78 0.40 -0.63
N ASN A 140 -13.37 1.62 -0.29
CA ASN A 140 -13.72 2.80 -1.08
C ASN A 140 -13.10 2.76 -2.49
N ILE A 141 -11.90 2.22 -2.65
CA ILE A 141 -11.28 2.01 -3.98
C ILE A 141 -12.07 0.96 -4.78
N TRP A 142 -12.51 -0.12 -4.12
CA TRP A 142 -13.26 -1.21 -4.75
C TRP A 142 -14.66 -0.76 -5.22
N PHE A 143 -15.39 -0.04 -4.36
CA PHE A 143 -16.72 0.48 -4.69
C PHE A 143 -16.66 1.74 -5.57
N GLY A 144 -15.54 2.46 -5.60
CA GLY A 144 -15.35 3.63 -6.44
C GLY A 144 -16.35 4.75 -6.13
N PHE A 145 -17.17 5.13 -7.11
CA PHE A 145 -18.25 6.12 -6.96
C PHE A 145 -19.62 5.49 -6.63
N ILE A 146 -19.69 4.17 -6.50
CA ILE A 146 -20.93 3.47 -6.19
C ILE A 146 -21.18 3.64 -4.70
N ASP A 147 -22.27 4.33 -4.37
CA ASP A 147 -22.63 4.62 -2.99
C ASP A 147 -22.85 3.30 -2.24
N GLN A 148 -22.13 3.09 -1.12
CA GLN A 148 -22.13 1.83 -0.37
C GLN A 148 -23.51 1.51 0.25
N ARG A 149 -24.46 2.45 0.15
CA ARG A 149 -25.87 2.32 0.55
C ARG A 149 -26.77 1.76 -0.55
N GLU A 150 -26.30 1.62 -1.78
CA GLU A 150 -27.09 0.92 -2.78
C GLU A 150 -27.03 -0.58 -2.50
N ASN A 151 -28.20 -1.12 -2.16
CA ASN A 151 -28.46 -2.52 -1.84
C ASN A 151 -27.59 -3.44 -2.71
N GLN A 152 -26.81 -4.35 -2.12
CA GLN A 152 -26.02 -5.32 -2.90
C GLN A 152 -26.89 -6.10 -3.91
N MET A 153 -28.19 -6.22 -3.62
CA MET A 153 -29.21 -6.68 -4.55
C MET A 153 -29.26 -5.86 -5.84
N THR A 154 -29.24 -4.53 -5.81
CA THR A 154 -29.25 -3.67 -7.01
C THR A 154 -28.04 -3.89 -7.91
N ILE A 155 -26.85 -4.10 -7.31
CA ILE A 155 -25.62 -4.41 -8.05
C ILE A 155 -25.73 -5.80 -8.72
N ILE A 156 -26.25 -6.80 -7.99
CA ILE A 156 -26.51 -8.13 -8.53
C ILE A 156 -27.56 -8.08 -9.65
N PHE A 157 -28.69 -7.39 -9.42
CA PHE A 157 -29.77 -7.25 -10.39
C PHE A 157 -29.32 -6.52 -11.65
N SER A 158 -28.53 -5.44 -11.56
CA SER A 158 -28.00 -4.75 -12.74
C SER A 158 -27.03 -5.62 -13.55
N THR A 159 -26.15 -6.37 -12.88
CA THR A 159 -25.21 -7.29 -13.54
C THR A 159 -25.95 -8.46 -14.21
N VAL A 160 -26.95 -9.01 -13.53
CA VAL A 160 -27.81 -10.09 -14.04
C VAL A 160 -28.68 -9.59 -15.21
N MET A 161 -29.28 -8.40 -15.10
CA MET A 161 -30.13 -7.80 -16.14
C MET A 161 -29.33 -7.46 -17.42
N LEU A 162 -28.07 -7.02 -17.26
CA LEU A 162 -27.15 -6.84 -18.39
C LEU A 162 -26.81 -8.18 -19.07
N TRP A 163 -26.68 -9.27 -18.31
CA TRP A 163 -26.56 -10.63 -18.85
C TRP A 163 -27.83 -11.10 -19.58
N TYR A 164 -29.01 -10.81 -19.02
CA TYR A 164 -30.30 -11.13 -19.68
C TYR A 164 -30.52 -10.34 -20.97
N SER A 165 -29.96 -9.12 -21.09
CA SER A 165 -29.99 -8.35 -22.35
C SER A 165 -29.17 -8.99 -23.47
N GLY A 166 -28.15 -9.79 -23.14
CA GLY A 166 -27.41 -10.63 -24.09
C GLY A 166 -28.18 -11.88 -24.58
N PHE A 167 -29.30 -12.23 -23.93
CA PHE A 167 -30.15 -13.37 -24.29
C PHE A 167 -31.43 -12.97 -25.07
N LEU A 168 -31.72 -11.66 -25.20
CA LEU A 168 -32.81 -11.17 -26.05
C LEU A 168 -32.43 -11.20 -27.54
N ARG A 169 -32.62 -12.40 -28.13
CA ARG A 169 -32.97 -12.65 -29.54
C ARG A 169 -32.02 -12.08 -30.60
N TYR A 170 -30.96 -12.84 -30.91
CA TYR A 170 -30.36 -12.88 -32.25
C TYR A 170 -31.43 -13.43 -33.23
N HIS A 171 -32.10 -12.52 -33.94
CA HIS A 171 -33.16 -12.84 -34.90
C HIS A 171 -32.54 -13.10 -36.28
N ASP A 172 -32.00 -14.30 -36.49
CA ASP A 172 -31.41 -14.72 -37.76
C ASP A 172 -32.47 -15.31 -38.71
N GLU A 173 -33.42 -14.47 -39.13
CA GLU A 173 -34.55 -14.91 -39.96
C GLU A 173 -34.82 -14.02 -41.18
N LEU A 174 -33.79 -13.36 -41.76
CA LEU A 174 -33.97 -12.56 -42.98
C LEU A 174 -32.93 -12.80 -44.11
N VAL A 175 -32.21 -13.92 -44.12
CA VAL A 175 -31.25 -14.24 -45.22
C VAL A 175 -31.50 -15.60 -45.90
N LYS A 176 -32.59 -16.32 -45.61
CA LYS A 176 -32.94 -17.58 -46.31
C LYS A 176 -34.07 -17.49 -47.34
N THR A 177 -34.62 -16.31 -47.62
CA THR A 177 -35.68 -16.13 -48.63
C THR A 177 -35.17 -15.82 -50.03
N ASN A 178 -33.87 -15.94 -50.32
CA ASN A 178 -33.30 -15.70 -51.65
C ASN A 178 -32.77 -16.96 -52.39
N ASP A 179 -33.03 -18.16 -51.87
CA ASP A 179 -32.70 -19.45 -52.52
C ASP A 179 -33.94 -20.22 -53.03
N GLN A 180 -35.05 -19.53 -53.32
CA GLN A 180 -36.20 -20.12 -54.02
C GLN A 180 -36.68 -19.25 -55.19
N SER A 181 -35.74 -18.72 -55.97
CA SER A 181 -35.97 -18.37 -57.38
C SER A 181 -35.38 -19.46 -58.28
N THR A 182 -36.08 -20.59 -58.36
CA THR A 182 -36.15 -21.49 -59.53
C THR A 182 -37.40 -22.34 -59.40
#